data_AF-A0A1G1LGI7-F1
#
_entry.id   AF-A0A1G1LGI7-F1
#
_cell.length_a   1.000
_cell.length_b   1.000
_cell.length_c   1.000
_cell.angle_alpha   90.00
_cell.angle_beta   90.00
_cell.angle_gamma   90.00
#
_symmetry.space_group_name_H-M   'P 1'
#
loop_
_entity.id
_entity.type
_entity.pdbx_description
1 polymer ?
#
loop_
_entity_poly.entity_id
_entity_poly.type
_entity_poly.pdbx_seq_one_letter_code
_entity_poly.pdbx_strand_id
1 'polypeptide(L)'
;MQAIGFIRAGCTALIDRARSSIVISMYLVRPGEDPKHPVNRLLHDLIEARRRGVSVTIYLNTKFKGQNPVKLVEGPWFDRLRESSVEIKLVSPVRRLHDKLVIVDRRFVVEGSTNWSVAAIQDNLESATIIESAELAEAKLRRIGFFPIWGEERKAAKAEPEALFPAGPPSSIEIPAVLMGERRYFPSMITDRRERAFKVFLLLLYLCEASATCVLEVAPEAIGEFLGILIGKDRSSIRRQIIRVLRELESVEGLVRSQVRHGKTARVELLIPEGPTFAVGSDELQPGQLAVLTDNAIFRCLMTARLRAQGRRLEDLTLTELKNRFYIHPATYKRALELLPATSGHPAR
;
A
#
# COMPACT_ATOMS: atom_id res chain seq x y z
N MET A 1 -22.34 16.89 29.65
CA MET A 1 -21.52 17.99 29.11
C MET A 1 -20.07 18.03 29.68
N GLN A 2 -19.61 17.05 30.48
CA GLN A 2 -18.27 17.07 31.11
C GLN A 2 -17.19 16.19 30.41
N ALA A 3 -17.57 15.15 29.65
CA ALA A 3 -16.61 14.23 29.03
C ALA A 3 -15.78 14.85 27.88
N ILE A 4 -16.37 15.79 27.13
CA ILE A 4 -15.73 16.50 26.01
C ILE A 4 -14.58 17.42 26.48
N GLY A 5 -14.64 17.94 27.70
CA GLY A 5 -13.59 18.79 28.27
C GLY A 5 -12.31 18.03 28.65
N PHE A 6 -12.43 16.75 29.02
CA PHE A 6 -11.30 15.97 29.55
C PHE A 6 -10.31 15.53 28.46
N ILE A 7 -10.80 15.10 27.30
CA ILE A 7 -9.96 14.69 26.17
C ILE A 7 -9.15 15.88 25.64
N ARG A 8 -9.80 17.05 25.52
CA ARG A 8 -9.14 18.29 25.11
C ARG A 8 -8.09 18.74 26.14
N ALA A 9 -8.43 18.77 27.43
CA ALA A 9 -7.52 19.23 28.47
C ALA A 9 -6.32 18.29 28.66
N GLY A 10 -6.54 16.97 28.65
CA GLY A 10 -5.49 15.98 28.90
C GLY A 10 -4.45 15.90 27.77
N CYS A 11 -4.89 15.84 26.50
CA CYS A 11 -3.98 15.81 25.36
C CYS A 11 -3.19 17.12 25.21
N THR A 12 -3.88 18.27 25.36
CA THR A 12 -3.23 19.59 25.30
C THR A 12 -2.18 19.75 26.40
N ALA A 13 -2.51 19.36 27.65
CA ALA A 13 -1.56 19.41 28.75
C ALA A 13 -0.30 18.54 28.53
N LEU A 14 -0.43 17.40 27.83
CA LEU A 14 0.72 16.57 27.46
C LEU A 14 1.58 17.25 26.38
N ILE A 15 0.97 17.83 25.36
CA ILE A 15 1.67 18.58 24.30
C ILE A 15 2.43 19.78 24.90
N ASP A 16 1.79 20.52 25.80
CA ASP A 16 2.39 21.69 26.46
C ASP A 16 3.62 21.31 27.29
N ARG A 17 3.56 20.15 27.97
CA ARG A 17 4.63 19.66 28.85
C ARG A 17 5.68 18.80 28.14
N ALA A 18 5.51 18.53 26.85
CA ALA A 18 6.43 17.72 26.07
C ALA A 18 7.85 18.29 26.11
N ARG A 19 8.85 17.42 26.24
CA ARG A 19 10.26 17.81 26.41
C ARG A 19 11.17 17.38 25.26
N SER A 20 10.85 16.29 24.55
CA SER A 20 11.74 15.70 23.55
C SER A 20 11.06 15.43 22.21
N SER A 21 9.85 14.86 22.20
CA SER A 21 9.19 14.47 20.96
C SER A 21 7.68 14.41 21.05
N ILE A 22 7.01 14.76 19.95
CA ILE A 22 5.59 14.55 19.72
C ILE A 22 5.43 13.88 18.36
N VAL A 23 4.86 12.68 18.34
CA VAL A 23 4.53 11.95 17.11
C VAL A 23 3.02 11.80 17.03
N ILE A 24 2.44 12.28 15.95
CA ILE A 24 1.00 12.21 15.71
C ILE A 24 0.76 11.31 14.51
N SER A 25 -0.17 10.37 14.63
CA SER A 25 -0.68 9.57 13.53
C SER A 25 -2.18 9.77 13.47
N MET A 26 -2.66 10.47 12.44
CA MET A 26 -4.01 11.01 12.41
C MET A 26 -4.71 10.73 11.08
N TYR A 27 -5.92 10.17 11.17
CA TYR A 27 -6.80 9.95 10.03
C TYR A 27 -7.25 11.28 9.41
N LEU A 28 -7.67 12.23 10.23
CA LEU A 28 -8.24 13.47 9.76
C LEU A 28 -7.84 14.63 10.67
N VAL A 29 -7.23 15.65 10.05
CA VAL A 29 -6.97 16.97 10.64
C VAL A 29 -7.70 18.00 9.77
N ARG A 30 -8.62 18.75 10.36
CA ARG A 30 -9.37 19.82 9.69
C ARG A 30 -9.24 21.11 10.49
N PRO A 31 -8.25 21.97 10.19
CA PRO A 31 -8.24 23.33 10.71
C PRO A 31 -9.34 24.17 10.05
N GLY A 32 -9.65 25.33 10.65
CA GLY A 32 -10.65 26.26 10.14
C GLY A 32 -10.17 27.71 10.20
N GLU A 33 -10.99 28.64 9.76
CA GLU A 33 -10.66 30.08 9.73
C GLU A 33 -10.90 30.77 11.08
N ASP A 34 -11.85 30.28 11.88
CA ASP A 34 -12.18 30.86 13.18
C ASP A 34 -10.95 30.81 14.14
N PRO A 35 -10.51 31.95 14.71
CA PRO A 35 -9.45 31.98 15.71
C PRO A 35 -9.73 31.09 16.93
N LYS A 36 -11.00 30.87 17.28
CA LYS A 36 -11.41 30.02 18.40
C LYS A 36 -11.50 28.54 18.05
N HIS A 37 -11.31 28.17 16.78
CA HIS A 37 -11.46 26.81 16.27
C HIS A 37 -10.61 25.80 17.08
N PRO A 38 -11.21 24.70 17.58
CA PRO A 38 -10.54 23.82 18.54
C PRO A 38 -9.29 23.14 17.97
N VAL A 39 -9.33 22.75 16.69
CA VAL A 39 -8.17 22.13 16.01
C VAL A 39 -7.03 23.13 15.83
N ASN A 40 -7.33 24.41 15.60
CA ASN A 40 -6.30 25.44 15.39
C ASN A 40 -5.43 25.61 16.64
N ARG A 41 -6.03 25.48 17.83
CA ARG A 41 -5.29 25.53 19.09
C ARG A 41 -4.31 24.35 19.20
N LEU A 42 -4.76 23.12 18.93
CA LEU A 42 -3.89 21.96 18.91
C LEU A 42 -2.70 22.15 17.95
N LEU A 43 -2.95 22.68 16.74
CA LEU A 43 -1.86 22.94 15.77
C LEU A 43 -0.91 24.04 16.25
N HIS A 44 -1.44 25.07 16.90
CA HIS A 44 -0.63 26.12 17.53
C HIS A 44 0.25 25.55 18.65
N ASP A 45 -0.27 24.65 19.49
CA ASP A 45 0.49 24.04 20.59
C ASP A 45 1.66 23.19 20.06
N LEU A 46 1.52 22.57 18.88
CA LEU A 46 2.62 21.89 18.18
C LEU A 46 3.70 22.86 17.70
N ILE A 47 3.31 24.03 17.19
CA ILE A 47 4.24 25.08 16.80
C ILE A 47 5.01 25.59 18.02
N GLU A 48 4.32 25.83 19.14
CA GLU A 48 4.96 26.21 20.39
C GLU A 48 5.91 25.12 20.91
N ALA A 49 5.53 23.84 20.78
CA ALA A 49 6.43 22.73 21.12
C ALA A 49 7.71 22.75 20.27
N ARG A 50 7.61 22.99 18.95
CA ARG A 50 8.79 23.18 18.09
C ARG A 50 9.66 24.35 18.55
N ARG A 51 9.05 25.48 18.94
CA ARG A 51 9.77 26.65 19.48
C ARG A 51 10.52 26.34 20.77
N ARG A 52 9.98 25.44 21.60
CA ARG A 52 10.66 24.90 22.79
C ARG A 52 11.77 23.89 22.48
N GLY A 53 11.99 23.54 21.21
CA GLY A 53 13.00 22.55 20.78
C GLY A 53 12.51 21.11 20.74
N VAL A 54 11.23 20.85 21.03
CA VAL A 54 10.63 19.50 20.97
C VAL A 54 10.51 19.06 19.52
N SER A 55 10.91 17.84 19.16
CA SER A 55 10.69 17.31 17.81
C SER A 55 9.21 17.03 17.55
N VAL A 56 8.66 17.40 16.39
CA VAL A 56 7.25 17.13 16.05
C VAL A 56 7.15 16.53 14.66
N THR A 57 6.53 15.34 14.58
CA THR A 57 6.25 14.65 13.32
C THR A 57 4.77 14.26 13.24
N ILE A 58 4.12 14.55 12.12
CA ILE A 58 2.71 14.26 11.87
C ILE A 58 2.58 13.33 10.66
N TYR A 59 1.98 12.16 10.87
CA TYR A 59 1.60 11.20 9.83
C TYR A 59 0.12 11.36 9.49
N LEU A 60 -0.19 11.59 8.21
CA LEU A 60 -1.54 11.88 7.76
C LEU A 60 -2.04 10.86 6.74
N ASN A 61 -3.32 10.47 6.88
CA ASN A 61 -3.99 9.66 5.89
C ASN A 61 -4.17 10.42 4.59
N THR A 62 -3.88 9.77 3.47
CA THR A 62 -4.14 10.33 2.14
C THR A 62 -5.26 9.61 1.38
N LYS A 63 -5.74 8.47 1.89
CA LYS A 63 -6.77 7.66 1.25
C LYS A 63 -8.17 8.22 1.48
N PHE A 64 -8.48 9.34 0.82
CA PHE A 64 -9.82 9.92 0.71
C PHE A 64 -10.33 9.80 -0.74
N LYS A 65 -11.65 9.60 -0.90
CA LYS A 65 -12.24 9.36 -2.22
C LYS A 65 -12.08 10.61 -3.10
N GLY A 66 -11.43 10.47 -4.26
CA GLY A 66 -11.31 11.52 -5.27
C GLY A 66 -10.44 12.72 -4.86
N GLN A 67 -9.64 12.62 -3.81
CA GLN A 67 -8.78 13.70 -3.34
C GLN A 67 -7.31 13.42 -3.61
N ASN A 68 -6.60 14.44 -4.10
CA ASN A 68 -5.15 14.39 -4.25
C ASN A 68 -4.49 14.48 -2.86
N PRO A 69 -3.60 13.55 -2.48
CA PRO A 69 -2.86 13.56 -1.23
C PRO A 69 -2.25 14.91 -0.84
N VAL A 70 -1.70 15.65 -1.81
CA VAL A 70 -1.02 16.93 -1.57
C VAL A 70 -2.01 18.02 -1.15
N LYS A 71 -3.22 18.02 -1.73
CA LYS A 71 -4.27 19.00 -1.41
C LYS A 71 -4.78 18.90 0.02
N LEU A 72 -4.59 17.76 0.68
CA LEU A 72 -5.00 17.55 2.07
C LEU A 72 -4.17 18.36 3.06
N VAL A 73 -2.99 18.80 2.64
CA VAL A 73 -2.03 19.55 3.45
C VAL A 73 -1.69 20.91 2.82
N GLU A 74 -2.59 21.42 1.98
CA GLU A 74 -2.56 22.80 1.49
C GLU A 74 -3.30 23.71 2.47
N GLY A 75 -2.83 24.96 2.58
CA GLY A 75 -3.48 26.01 3.35
C GLY A 75 -2.65 26.51 4.53
N PRO A 76 -3.06 27.67 5.09
CA PRO A 76 -2.21 28.51 5.93
C PRO A 76 -1.75 27.81 7.21
N TRP A 77 -2.52 26.87 7.74
CA TRP A 77 -2.13 26.12 8.93
C TRP A 77 -1.03 25.09 8.65
N PHE A 78 -1.10 24.38 7.53
CA PHE A 78 -0.05 23.43 7.16
C PHE A 78 1.23 24.15 6.74
N ASP A 79 1.12 25.33 6.15
CA ASP A 79 2.28 26.18 5.83
C ASP A 79 2.99 26.66 7.09
N ARG A 80 2.25 27.18 8.07
CA ARG A 80 2.80 27.56 9.39
C ARG A 80 3.48 26.40 10.12
N LEU A 81 2.91 25.19 10.04
CA LEU A 81 3.53 23.99 10.61
C LEU A 81 4.89 23.70 9.95
N ARG A 82 4.96 23.74 8.61
CA ARG A 82 6.21 23.54 7.86
C ARG A 82 7.24 24.62 8.16
N GLU A 83 6.84 25.88 8.17
CA GLU A 83 7.70 27.03 8.53
C GLU A 83 8.27 26.89 9.94
N SER A 84 7.49 26.30 10.86
CA SER A 84 7.92 25.99 12.22
C SER A 84 8.73 24.68 12.32
N SER A 85 9.15 24.12 11.19
CA SER A 85 9.92 22.87 11.11
C SER A 85 9.19 21.66 11.71
N VAL A 86 7.86 21.61 11.65
CA VAL A 86 7.09 20.40 11.92
C VAL A 86 7.22 19.48 10.70
N GLU A 87 7.62 18.23 10.92
CA GLU A 87 7.74 17.24 9.86
C GLU A 87 6.35 16.67 9.54
N ILE A 88 5.89 16.79 8.30
CA ILE A 88 4.60 16.26 7.86
C ILE A 88 4.83 15.14 6.86
N LYS A 89 4.42 13.92 7.21
CA LYS A 89 4.51 12.72 6.38
C LYS A 89 3.14 12.28 5.90
N LEU A 90 3.00 12.19 4.60
CA LEU A 90 1.78 11.72 3.95
C LEU A 90 1.86 10.20 3.81
N VAL A 91 0.98 9.44 4.46
CA VAL A 91 0.96 7.98 4.31
C VAL A 91 0.33 7.63 2.96
N SER A 92 0.99 6.78 2.19
CA SER A 92 0.56 6.28 0.88
C SER A 92 -0.91 5.84 0.85
N PRO A 93 -1.68 6.16 -0.20
CA PRO A 93 -3.08 5.82 -0.31
C PRO A 93 -3.33 4.32 -0.56
N VAL A 94 -2.28 3.49 -0.67
CA VAL A 94 -2.38 2.03 -0.78
C VAL A 94 -3.24 1.46 0.35
N ARG A 95 -3.00 1.89 1.60
CA ARG A 95 -3.83 1.54 2.76
C ARG A 95 -4.34 2.80 3.47
N ARG A 96 -5.56 2.71 4.01
CA ARG A 96 -6.13 3.79 4.83
C ARG A 96 -5.42 3.81 6.17
N LEU A 97 -4.76 4.91 6.51
CA LEU A 97 -4.36 5.17 7.90
C LEU A 97 -5.61 5.60 8.66
N HIS A 98 -6.01 4.91 9.72
CA HIS A 98 -7.21 5.27 10.51
C HIS A 98 -6.91 5.59 11.98
N ASP A 99 -5.63 5.77 12.31
CA ASP A 99 -5.20 6.14 13.65
C ASP A 99 -5.82 7.47 14.10
N LYS A 100 -6.06 7.59 15.40
CA LYS A 100 -6.13 8.87 16.10
C LYS A 100 -5.25 8.75 17.33
N LEU A 101 -3.97 8.97 17.09
CA LEU A 101 -2.89 8.58 17.98
C LEU A 101 -1.95 9.76 18.16
N VAL A 102 -1.61 10.06 19.41
CA VAL A 102 -0.57 11.02 19.79
C VAL A 102 0.39 10.29 20.74
N ILE A 103 1.69 10.40 20.48
CA ILE A 103 2.74 9.85 21.33
C ILE A 103 3.62 11.02 21.77
N VAL A 104 3.78 11.22 23.08
CA VAL A 104 4.59 12.29 23.65
C VAL A 104 5.76 11.69 24.42
N ASP A 105 6.96 12.21 24.16
CA ASP A 105 8.23 11.88 24.80
C ASP A 105 8.54 10.37 24.83
N ARG A 106 8.05 9.63 23.82
CA ARG A 106 8.15 8.16 23.73
C ARG A 106 7.67 7.44 25.01
N ARG A 107 6.74 8.05 25.74
CA ARG A 107 6.26 7.59 27.06
C ARG A 107 4.74 7.62 27.18
N PHE A 108 4.12 8.73 26.79
CA PHE A 108 2.68 8.89 26.87
C PHE A 108 2.05 8.58 25.52
N VAL A 109 0.99 7.77 25.53
CA VAL A 109 0.21 7.39 24.35
C VAL A 109 -1.22 7.86 24.58
N VAL A 110 -1.71 8.71 23.69
CA VAL A 110 -3.12 9.08 23.61
C VAL A 110 -3.70 8.37 22.40
N GLU A 111 -4.64 7.46 22.61
CA GLU A 111 -5.31 6.76 21.50
C GLU A 111 -6.82 6.65 21.72
N GLY A 112 -7.57 6.66 20.62
CA GLY A 112 -9.02 6.64 20.68
C GLY A 112 -9.70 6.77 19.32
N SER A 113 -10.94 7.25 19.35
CA SER A 113 -11.78 7.47 18.18
C SER A 113 -11.80 8.94 17.71
N THR A 114 -11.30 9.88 18.53
CA THR A 114 -11.35 11.33 18.29
C THR A 114 -10.44 11.80 17.15
N ASN A 115 -11.01 12.11 15.98
CA ASN A 115 -10.28 12.83 14.94
C ASN A 115 -10.01 14.29 15.36
N TRP A 116 -9.11 14.98 14.66
CA TRP A 116 -8.92 16.41 14.84
C TRP A 116 -9.86 17.18 13.91
N SER A 117 -11.14 17.21 14.30
CA SER A 117 -12.20 17.99 13.65
C SER A 117 -13.14 18.58 14.69
N VAL A 118 -13.90 19.62 14.33
CA VAL A 118 -14.93 20.22 15.19
C VAL A 118 -15.90 19.16 15.68
N ALA A 119 -16.50 18.40 14.76
CA ALA A 119 -17.47 17.36 15.09
C ALA A 119 -16.91 16.33 16.07
N ALA A 120 -15.70 15.83 15.85
CA ALA A 120 -15.10 14.84 16.76
C ALA A 120 -14.78 15.43 18.15
N ILE A 121 -14.36 16.69 18.20
CA ILE A 121 -13.98 17.34 19.46
C ILE A 121 -15.21 17.82 20.25
N GLN A 122 -16.29 18.24 19.60
CA GLN A 122 -17.40 18.94 20.25
C GLN A 122 -18.74 18.21 20.20
N ASP A 123 -19.01 17.45 19.15
CA ASP A 123 -20.37 16.99 18.85
C ASP A 123 -20.54 15.47 18.97
N ASN A 124 -19.52 14.72 18.55
CA ASN A 124 -19.54 13.27 18.51
C ASN A 124 -19.35 12.66 19.90
N LEU A 125 -19.91 11.46 20.09
CA LEU A 125 -19.56 10.57 21.19
C LEU A 125 -18.24 9.86 20.86
N GLU A 126 -17.13 10.48 21.27
CA GLU A 126 -15.79 9.92 21.11
C GLU A 126 -15.24 9.39 22.43
N SER A 127 -14.26 8.49 22.32
CA SER A 127 -13.44 8.04 23.45
C SER A 127 -11.97 8.23 23.14
N ALA A 128 -11.19 8.61 24.16
CA ALA A 128 -9.74 8.64 24.09
C ALA A 128 -9.17 8.27 25.46
N THR A 129 -8.07 7.50 25.45
CA THR A 129 -7.37 7.06 26.65
C THR A 129 -5.96 7.59 26.63
N ILE A 130 -5.51 8.14 27.76
CA ILE A 130 -4.11 8.48 27.99
C ILE A 130 -3.47 7.31 28.73
N ILE A 131 -2.41 6.76 28.16
CA ILE A 131 -1.69 5.61 28.68
C ILE A 131 -0.24 6.02 28.87
N GLU A 132 0.27 5.90 30.08
CA GLU A 132 1.69 6.09 30.37
C GLU A 132 2.41 4.75 30.29
N SER A 133 3.08 4.50 29.17
CA SER A 133 3.85 3.27 28.97
C SER A 133 4.87 3.48 27.85
N ALA A 134 6.15 3.51 28.22
CA ALA A 134 7.25 3.58 27.26
C ALA A 134 7.25 2.38 26.31
N GLU A 135 6.95 1.18 26.80
CA GLU A 135 6.88 -0.03 25.97
C GLU A 135 5.80 0.08 24.89
N LEU A 136 4.60 0.55 25.25
CA LEU A 136 3.52 0.77 24.30
C LEU A 136 3.88 1.86 23.29
N ALA A 137 4.45 2.98 23.76
CA ALA A 137 4.90 4.06 22.90
C ALA A 137 5.91 3.55 21.85
N GLU A 138 6.90 2.77 22.29
CA GLU A 138 7.88 2.14 21.41
C GLU A 138 7.25 1.18 20.39
N ALA A 139 6.29 0.34 20.83
CA ALA A 139 5.59 -0.56 19.93
C ALA A 139 4.80 0.21 18.84
N LYS A 140 4.15 1.32 19.21
CA LYS A 140 3.40 2.17 18.28
C LYS A 140 4.34 2.94 17.33
N LEU A 141 5.46 3.46 17.84
CA LEU A 141 6.49 4.13 17.02
C LEU A 141 7.10 3.17 16.01
N ARG A 142 7.45 1.93 16.41
CA ARG A 142 7.90 0.88 15.49
C ARG A 142 6.89 0.62 14.39
N ARG A 143 5.60 0.50 14.73
CA ARG A 143 4.51 0.32 13.75
C ARG A 143 4.44 1.47 12.74
N ILE A 144 4.52 2.71 13.22
CA ILE A 144 4.49 3.93 12.39
C ILE A 144 5.69 3.95 11.43
N GLY A 145 6.87 3.50 11.88
CA GLY A 145 8.07 3.41 11.04
C GLY A 145 7.94 2.51 9.80
N PHE A 146 6.93 1.64 9.74
CA PHE A 146 6.62 0.81 8.56
C PHE A 146 5.58 1.43 7.62
N PHE A 147 5.12 2.65 7.88
CA PHE A 147 4.16 3.30 7.00
C PHE A 147 4.81 3.63 5.65
N PRO A 148 4.23 3.23 4.51
CA PRO A 148 4.67 3.70 3.21
C PRO A 148 4.39 5.20 3.12
N ILE A 149 5.40 6.02 2.85
CA ILE A 149 5.27 7.48 2.79
C ILE A 149 5.20 7.94 1.33
N TRP A 150 4.14 8.64 0.98
CA TRP A 150 3.88 9.21 -0.33
C TRP A 150 5.07 10.11 -0.76
N GLY A 151 5.55 9.91 -1.99
CA GLY A 151 6.72 10.63 -2.51
C GLY A 151 8.08 10.04 -2.08
N GLU A 152 8.12 9.29 -0.97
CA GLU A 152 9.30 8.53 -0.54
C GLU A 152 9.27 7.07 -1.02
N GLU A 153 8.14 6.60 -1.56
CA GLU A 153 8.01 5.27 -2.18
C GLU A 153 9.03 5.03 -3.30
N ARG A 154 9.53 6.10 -3.94
CA ARG A 154 10.63 6.05 -4.91
C ARG A 154 11.98 5.62 -4.32
N LYS A 155 12.16 5.62 -2.98
CA LYS A 155 13.41 5.23 -2.30
C LYS A 155 13.32 3.90 -1.57
N ALA A 156 12.16 3.25 -1.52
CA ALA A 156 11.97 1.97 -0.85
C ALA A 156 11.93 0.81 -1.86
N ALA A 157 13.11 0.46 -2.40
CA ALA A 157 13.57 -0.89 -2.76
C ALA A 157 14.74 -0.75 -3.75
N LYS A 158 15.97 -0.65 -3.25
CA LYS A 158 17.13 -1.15 -3.98
C LYS A 158 17.08 -2.68 -3.97
N ALA A 159 16.11 -3.28 -4.65
CA ALA A 159 16.34 -4.56 -5.27
C ALA A 159 16.75 -4.18 -6.69
N GLU A 160 18.06 -4.19 -6.96
CA GLU A 160 18.54 -3.85 -8.30
C GLU A 160 17.92 -4.86 -9.28
N PRO A 161 17.11 -4.40 -10.27
CA PRO A 161 16.45 -5.30 -11.23
C PRO A 161 17.41 -6.29 -11.89
N GLU A 162 18.69 -5.91 -11.98
CA GLU A 162 19.84 -6.70 -12.44
C GLU A 162 19.98 -8.05 -11.73
N ALA A 163 19.60 -8.17 -10.46
CA ALA A 163 19.75 -9.42 -9.70
C ALA A 163 18.79 -10.53 -10.16
N LEU A 164 17.59 -10.16 -10.62
CA LEU A 164 16.59 -11.10 -11.15
C LEU A 164 16.58 -11.12 -12.69
N PHE A 165 16.96 -10.01 -13.32
CA PHE A 165 17.01 -9.85 -14.77
C PHE A 165 18.41 -9.35 -15.20
N PRO A 166 19.45 -10.20 -15.13
CA PRO A 166 20.82 -9.79 -15.45
C PRO A 166 20.99 -9.36 -16.92
N ALA A 167 20.18 -9.92 -17.82
CA ALA A 167 20.12 -9.52 -19.25
C ALA A 167 19.04 -8.47 -19.53
N GLY A 168 18.40 -7.93 -18.49
CA GLY A 168 17.21 -7.07 -18.59
C GLY A 168 15.90 -7.86 -18.65
N PRO A 169 14.77 -7.21 -18.30
CA PRO A 169 13.44 -7.82 -18.42
C PRO A 169 13.02 -7.97 -19.89
N PRO A 170 12.13 -8.92 -20.22
CA PRO A 170 11.67 -9.10 -21.59
C PRO A 170 10.79 -7.92 -22.01
N SER A 171 10.78 -7.60 -23.31
CA SER A 171 10.01 -6.48 -23.88
C SER A 171 8.50 -6.74 -23.95
N SER A 172 8.11 -8.00 -23.84
CA SER A 172 6.73 -8.49 -23.78
C SER A 172 6.69 -9.77 -22.95
N ILE A 173 5.50 -10.19 -22.53
CA ILE A 173 5.28 -11.55 -22.05
C ILE A 173 4.07 -12.24 -22.66
N GLU A 174 4.18 -13.54 -22.88
CA GLU A 174 3.08 -14.40 -23.30
C GLU A 174 2.31 -14.97 -22.11
N ILE A 175 1.03 -14.62 -21.99
CA ILE A 175 0.16 -15.11 -20.91
C ILE A 175 -0.80 -16.18 -21.44
N PRO A 176 -0.81 -17.41 -20.91
CA PRO A 176 -1.84 -18.39 -21.22
C PRO A 176 -3.24 -17.87 -20.86
N ALA A 177 -4.13 -17.84 -21.86
CA ALA A 177 -5.48 -17.29 -21.71
C ALA A 177 -6.31 -17.99 -20.63
N VAL A 178 -6.00 -19.26 -20.35
CA VAL A 178 -6.63 -20.09 -19.33
C VAL A 178 -6.38 -19.57 -17.91
N LEU A 179 -5.22 -18.95 -17.63
CA LEU A 179 -4.92 -18.37 -16.31
C LEU A 179 -5.90 -17.24 -15.94
N MET A 180 -6.44 -16.55 -16.95
CA MET A 180 -7.46 -15.51 -16.81
C MET A 180 -8.89 -16.04 -17.01
N GLY A 181 -9.03 -17.23 -17.60
CA GLY A 181 -10.28 -17.79 -18.10
C GLY A 181 -10.86 -18.91 -17.24
N GLU A 182 -10.15 -19.39 -16.22
CA GLU A 182 -10.67 -20.36 -15.26
C GLU A 182 -10.64 -19.80 -13.85
N ARG A 183 -11.73 -20.03 -13.11
CA ARG A 183 -11.88 -19.52 -11.74
C ARG A 183 -10.73 -19.93 -10.82
N ARG A 184 -10.17 -21.13 -10.99
CA ARG A 184 -9.14 -21.70 -10.10
C ARG A 184 -7.77 -20.99 -10.17
N TYR A 185 -7.50 -20.21 -11.21
CA TYR A 185 -6.21 -19.53 -11.37
C TYR A 185 -6.27 -18.07 -10.88
N PHE A 186 -5.85 -17.10 -11.69
CA PHE A 186 -5.77 -15.69 -11.30
C PHE A 186 -7.08 -15.16 -10.70
N PRO A 187 -8.28 -15.48 -11.24
CA PRO A 187 -9.52 -15.00 -10.62
C PRO A 187 -9.69 -15.37 -9.14
N SER A 188 -9.34 -16.60 -8.73
CA SER A 188 -9.40 -17.00 -7.31
C SER A 188 -8.34 -16.28 -6.49
N MET A 189 -7.13 -16.11 -7.01
CA MET A 189 -6.04 -15.42 -6.29
C MET A 189 -6.41 -13.97 -5.96
N ILE A 190 -7.06 -13.28 -6.91
CA ILE A 190 -7.58 -11.93 -6.72
C ILE A 190 -8.76 -11.91 -5.73
N THR A 191 -9.69 -12.86 -5.86
CA THR A 191 -10.94 -12.87 -5.06
C THR A 191 -10.69 -13.24 -3.60
N ASP A 192 -9.84 -14.24 -3.36
CA ASP A 192 -9.55 -14.78 -2.03
C ASP A 192 -8.45 -13.98 -1.29
N ARG A 193 -8.04 -12.84 -1.88
CA ARG A 193 -6.96 -11.96 -1.37
C ARG A 193 -5.63 -12.69 -1.18
N ARG A 194 -5.33 -13.64 -2.06
CA ARG A 194 -4.05 -14.36 -2.11
C ARG A 194 -3.05 -13.56 -2.95
N GLU A 195 -2.93 -12.29 -2.62
CA GLU A 195 -2.31 -11.25 -3.46
C GLU A 195 -0.84 -11.57 -3.78
N ARG A 196 -0.16 -12.24 -2.85
CA ARG A 196 1.24 -12.65 -3.04
C ARG A 196 1.38 -13.75 -4.10
N ALA A 197 0.45 -14.70 -4.17
CA ALA A 197 0.52 -15.81 -5.11
C ALA A 197 0.41 -15.32 -6.56
N PHE A 198 -0.53 -14.41 -6.82
CA PHE A 198 -0.72 -13.82 -8.15
C PHE A 198 0.54 -13.11 -8.66
N LYS A 199 1.10 -12.19 -7.87
CA LYS A 199 2.30 -11.44 -8.24
C LYS A 199 3.55 -12.31 -8.33
N VAL A 200 3.71 -13.26 -7.41
CA VAL A 200 4.85 -14.20 -7.44
C VAL A 200 4.79 -15.04 -8.71
N PHE A 201 3.64 -15.62 -9.05
CA PHE A 201 3.52 -16.42 -10.26
C PHE A 201 3.75 -15.60 -11.53
N LEU A 202 3.19 -14.39 -11.60
CA LEU A 202 3.40 -13.51 -12.74
C LEU A 202 4.87 -13.10 -12.90
N LEU A 203 5.59 -12.83 -11.80
CA LEU A 203 7.03 -12.59 -11.85
C LEU A 203 7.81 -13.83 -12.30
N LEU A 204 7.43 -15.03 -11.85
CA LEU A 204 8.04 -16.27 -12.32
C LEU A 204 7.84 -16.45 -13.84
N LEU A 205 6.68 -16.09 -14.39
CA LEU A 205 6.46 -16.09 -15.85
C LEU A 205 7.44 -15.15 -16.58
N TYR A 206 7.61 -13.92 -16.09
CA TYR A 206 8.61 -13.00 -16.63
C TYR A 206 10.02 -13.58 -16.62
N LEU A 207 10.40 -14.25 -15.52
CA LEU A 207 11.72 -14.89 -15.38
C LEU A 207 11.89 -16.06 -16.35
N CYS A 208 10.85 -16.85 -16.57
CA CYS A 208 10.87 -17.95 -17.53
C CYS A 208 11.12 -17.45 -18.95
N GLU A 209 10.45 -16.37 -19.34
CA GLU A 209 10.60 -15.78 -20.66
C GLU A 209 11.96 -15.12 -20.83
N ALA A 210 12.42 -14.36 -19.82
CA ALA A 210 13.75 -13.76 -19.82
C ALA A 210 14.89 -14.79 -19.92
N SER A 211 14.69 -15.97 -19.32
CA SER A 211 15.69 -17.03 -19.25
C SER A 211 15.50 -18.13 -20.30
N ALA A 212 14.46 -18.02 -21.15
CA ALA A 212 14.03 -19.04 -22.11
C ALA A 212 13.90 -20.47 -21.51
N THR A 213 13.47 -20.57 -20.25
CA THR A 213 13.35 -21.84 -19.51
C THR A 213 12.26 -21.78 -18.45
N CYS A 214 11.48 -22.86 -18.30
CA CYS A 214 10.47 -22.97 -17.25
C CYS A 214 11.01 -23.57 -15.94
N VAL A 215 12.32 -23.81 -15.85
CA VAL A 215 12.99 -24.31 -14.64
C VAL A 215 13.94 -23.22 -14.14
N LEU A 216 13.57 -22.60 -13.03
CA LEU A 216 14.27 -21.44 -12.47
C LEU A 216 15.04 -21.80 -11.20
N GLU A 217 16.24 -21.25 -11.05
CA GLU A 217 17.01 -21.26 -9.81
C GLU A 217 16.95 -19.87 -9.19
N VAL A 218 16.06 -19.68 -8.23
CA VAL A 218 15.73 -18.36 -7.69
C VAL A 218 15.88 -18.33 -6.18
N ALA A 219 16.48 -17.27 -5.64
CA ALA A 219 16.47 -17.02 -4.20
C ALA A 219 15.07 -16.52 -3.79
N PRO A 220 14.32 -17.22 -2.91
CA PRO A 220 13.00 -16.79 -2.48
C PRO A 220 12.98 -15.37 -1.90
N GLU A 221 14.02 -15.00 -1.15
CA GLU A 221 14.20 -13.63 -0.64
C GLU A 221 14.28 -12.58 -1.75
N ALA A 222 14.94 -12.87 -2.88
CA ALA A 222 15.07 -11.94 -3.99
C ALA A 222 13.71 -11.66 -4.66
N ILE A 223 12.86 -12.69 -4.80
CA ILE A 223 11.47 -12.53 -5.26
C ILE A 223 10.70 -11.58 -4.33
N GLY A 224 10.82 -11.79 -3.02
CA GLY A 224 10.12 -10.98 -2.02
C GLY A 224 10.61 -9.53 -1.99
N GLU A 225 11.92 -9.33 -2.06
CA GLU A 225 12.57 -8.01 -2.14
C GLU A 225 12.15 -7.26 -3.41
N PHE A 226 12.17 -7.93 -4.58
CA PHE A 226 11.77 -7.35 -5.86
C PHE A 226 10.31 -6.91 -5.87
N LEU A 227 9.41 -7.75 -5.35
CA LEU A 227 7.98 -7.44 -5.29
C LEU A 227 7.62 -6.44 -4.19
N GLY A 228 8.59 -5.95 -3.41
CA GLY A 228 8.33 -5.10 -2.25
C GLY A 228 7.44 -5.78 -1.21
N ILE A 229 7.47 -7.12 -1.15
CA ILE A 229 6.67 -7.91 -0.22
C ILE A 229 7.38 -7.90 1.14
N LEU A 230 6.63 -7.57 2.20
CA LEU A 230 7.11 -7.61 3.59
C LEU A 230 8.23 -6.61 3.90
N ILE A 231 8.11 -5.38 3.39
CA ILE A 231 9.01 -4.25 3.69
C ILE A 231 9.30 -4.17 5.20
N GLY A 232 10.59 -4.15 5.55
CA GLY A 232 11.06 -4.03 6.94
C GLY A 232 11.13 -5.35 7.74
N LYS A 233 10.83 -6.50 7.13
CA LYS A 233 11.13 -7.83 7.69
C LYS A 233 12.57 -8.22 7.39
N ASP A 234 13.15 -9.07 8.24
CA ASP A 234 14.44 -9.68 7.97
C ASP A 234 14.38 -10.64 6.77
N ARG A 235 15.50 -10.81 6.08
CA ARG A 235 15.65 -11.64 4.87
C ARG A 235 15.17 -13.08 5.07
N SER A 236 15.37 -13.66 6.26
CA SER A 236 14.91 -15.02 6.57
C SER A 236 13.39 -15.09 6.69
N SER A 237 12.74 -14.06 7.23
CA SER A 237 11.29 -13.95 7.25
C SER A 237 10.69 -13.80 5.85
N ILE A 238 11.30 -12.97 4.99
CA ILE A 238 10.87 -12.83 3.59
C ILE A 238 10.95 -14.19 2.89
N ARG A 239 12.11 -14.86 3.01
CA ARG A 239 12.35 -16.19 2.47
C ARG A 239 11.28 -17.21 2.89
N ARG A 240 10.99 -17.32 4.19
CA ARG A 240 9.96 -18.25 4.72
C ARG A 240 8.57 -17.99 4.13
N GLN A 241 8.22 -16.73 3.90
CA GLN A 241 6.93 -16.34 3.36
C GLN A 241 6.83 -16.64 1.87
N ILE A 242 7.88 -16.39 1.08
CA ILE A 242 7.89 -16.77 -0.34
C ILE A 242 7.87 -18.29 -0.51
N ILE A 243 8.58 -19.05 0.32
CA ILE A 243 8.49 -20.52 0.33
C ILE A 243 7.05 -20.98 0.58
N ARG A 244 6.32 -20.32 1.50
CA ARG A 244 4.90 -20.63 1.74
C ARG A 244 4.05 -20.37 0.50
N VAL A 245 4.27 -19.25 -0.17
CA VAL A 245 3.55 -18.90 -1.41
C VAL A 245 3.84 -19.91 -2.53
N LEU A 246 5.09 -20.35 -2.69
CA LEU A 246 5.44 -21.39 -3.68
C LEU A 246 4.73 -22.71 -3.40
N ARG A 247 4.66 -23.14 -2.13
CA ARG A 247 3.89 -24.33 -1.73
C ARG A 247 2.39 -24.17 -1.97
N GLU A 248 1.87 -22.97 -1.78
CA GLU A 248 0.47 -22.66 -2.07
C GLU A 248 0.18 -22.79 -3.57
N LEU A 249 1.00 -22.16 -4.43
CA LEU A 249 0.92 -22.27 -5.89
C LEU A 249 1.01 -23.72 -6.40
N GLU A 250 1.80 -24.55 -5.71
CA GLU A 250 1.95 -25.97 -6.00
C GLU A 250 0.71 -26.78 -5.57
N SER A 251 0.21 -26.56 -4.35
CA SER A 251 -0.88 -27.36 -3.78
C SER A 251 -2.29 -26.95 -4.22
N VAL A 252 -2.52 -25.67 -4.48
CA VAL A 252 -3.87 -25.13 -4.76
C VAL A 252 -4.11 -25.03 -6.27
N GLU A 253 -3.16 -24.46 -7.02
CA GLU A 253 -3.31 -24.29 -8.46
C GLU A 253 -2.55 -25.31 -9.29
N GLY A 254 -1.57 -26.01 -8.71
CA GLY A 254 -0.71 -26.93 -9.47
C GLY A 254 0.13 -26.23 -10.53
N LEU A 255 0.42 -24.94 -10.35
CA LEU A 255 1.09 -24.10 -11.34
C LEU A 255 2.62 -24.14 -11.23
N VAL A 256 3.15 -24.67 -10.14
CA VAL A 256 4.59 -24.81 -9.93
C VAL A 256 4.90 -26.13 -9.23
N ARG A 257 6.13 -26.62 -9.39
CA ARG A 257 6.75 -27.62 -8.52
C ARG A 257 8.00 -26.98 -7.91
N SER A 258 8.08 -26.95 -6.59
CA SER A 258 9.15 -26.25 -5.89
C SER A 258 10.01 -27.17 -5.02
N GLN A 259 11.33 -27.07 -5.17
CA GLN A 259 12.30 -27.75 -4.31
C GLN A 259 13.17 -26.72 -3.61
N VAL A 260 13.04 -26.65 -2.28
CA VAL A 260 13.78 -25.67 -1.47
C VAL A 260 14.79 -26.41 -0.60
N ARG A 261 16.08 -26.19 -0.85
CA ARG A 261 17.16 -26.65 0.03
C ARG A 261 17.49 -25.57 1.06
N HIS A 262 17.82 -25.98 2.29
CA HIS A 262 18.12 -25.05 3.37
C HIS A 262 19.29 -24.12 2.99
N GLY A 263 19.10 -22.80 3.11
CA GLY A 263 20.12 -21.79 2.78
C GLY A 263 20.51 -21.65 1.30
N LYS A 264 19.85 -22.32 0.36
CA LYS A 264 20.19 -22.28 -1.08
C LYS A 264 19.08 -21.67 -1.94
N THR A 265 19.33 -21.49 -3.24
CA THR A 265 18.27 -21.18 -4.22
C THR A 265 17.17 -22.24 -4.17
N ALA A 266 15.95 -21.81 -4.48
CA ALA A 266 14.84 -22.70 -4.73
C ALA A 266 14.84 -23.04 -6.23
N ARG A 267 14.77 -24.34 -6.53
CA ARG A 267 14.47 -24.79 -7.88
C ARG A 267 12.96 -24.77 -8.06
N VAL A 268 12.47 -23.95 -8.98
CA VAL A 268 11.03 -23.78 -9.25
C VAL A 268 10.79 -24.13 -10.71
N GLU A 269 10.03 -25.21 -10.94
CA GLU A 269 9.55 -25.61 -12.25
C GLU A 269 8.14 -25.06 -12.43
N LEU A 270 7.90 -24.25 -13.46
CA LEU A 270 6.57 -23.76 -13.78
C LEU A 270 5.83 -24.79 -14.62
N LEU A 271 4.61 -25.11 -14.19
CA LEU A 271 3.69 -26.01 -14.87
C LEU A 271 2.64 -25.16 -15.59
N ILE A 272 3.09 -24.52 -16.67
CA ILE A 272 2.27 -23.59 -17.46
C ILE A 272 1.18 -24.38 -18.19
N PRO A 273 -0.12 -24.11 -17.98
CA PRO A 273 -1.18 -24.85 -18.66
C PRO A 273 -1.16 -24.60 -20.17
N GLU A 274 -1.38 -25.66 -20.97
CA GLU A 274 -1.45 -25.57 -22.42
C GLU A 274 -2.67 -24.75 -22.90
N GLY A 275 -2.52 -24.10 -24.05
CA GLY A 275 -3.62 -23.38 -24.71
C GLY A 275 -3.16 -22.09 -25.40
N PRO A 276 -4.11 -21.31 -25.93
CA PRO A 276 -3.79 -20.05 -26.59
C PRO A 276 -3.23 -19.03 -25.58
N THR A 277 -2.22 -18.28 -26.01
CA THR A 277 -1.63 -17.19 -25.23
C THR A 277 -2.06 -15.82 -25.78
N PHE A 278 -1.78 -14.77 -25.02
CA PHE A 278 -1.86 -13.40 -25.49
C PHE A 278 -0.65 -12.60 -24.98
N ALA A 279 -0.10 -11.75 -25.83
CA ALA A 279 1.03 -10.90 -25.51
C ALA A 279 0.62 -9.71 -24.63
N VAL A 280 1.46 -9.39 -23.65
CA VAL A 280 1.40 -8.15 -22.86
C VAL A 280 2.71 -7.40 -23.07
N GLY A 281 2.66 -6.21 -23.66
CA GLY A 281 3.85 -5.40 -23.92
C GLY A 281 4.40 -4.73 -22.66
N SER A 282 5.69 -4.38 -22.66
CA SER A 282 6.34 -3.61 -21.59
C SER A 282 5.82 -2.17 -21.46
N ASP A 283 5.08 -1.67 -22.45
CA ASP A 283 4.30 -0.43 -22.37
C ASP A 283 2.99 -0.63 -21.59
N GLU A 284 2.43 -1.84 -21.57
CA GLU A 284 1.21 -2.20 -20.84
C GLU A 284 1.49 -2.60 -19.38
N LEU A 285 2.55 -3.40 -19.16
CA LEU A 285 2.95 -3.88 -17.84
C LEU A 285 4.44 -4.25 -17.82
N GLN A 286 5.21 -3.65 -16.92
CA GLN A 286 6.61 -4.01 -16.66
C GLN A 286 6.77 -4.81 -15.36
N PRO A 287 7.80 -5.68 -15.24
CA PRO A 287 8.09 -6.40 -14.01
C PRO A 287 8.20 -5.50 -12.78
N GLY A 288 8.87 -4.34 -12.90
CA GLY A 288 9.02 -3.39 -11.79
C GLY A 288 7.68 -2.80 -11.31
N GLN A 289 6.68 -2.73 -12.20
CA GLN A 289 5.34 -2.27 -11.81
C GLN A 289 4.59 -3.30 -10.96
N LEU A 290 5.00 -4.57 -10.94
CA LEU A 290 4.41 -5.59 -10.06
C LEU A 290 4.59 -5.25 -8.57
N ALA A 291 5.65 -4.55 -8.20
CA ALA A 291 5.89 -4.11 -6.82
C ALA A 291 4.95 -2.97 -6.40
N VAL A 292 4.61 -2.08 -7.35
CA VAL A 292 3.93 -0.80 -7.08
C VAL A 292 2.42 -0.88 -7.32
N LEU A 293 2.00 -1.55 -8.39
CA LEU A 293 0.59 -1.62 -8.76
C LEU A 293 -0.18 -2.58 -7.85
N THR A 294 -1.46 -2.27 -7.62
CA THR A 294 -2.36 -3.21 -6.95
C THR A 294 -2.68 -4.40 -7.87
N ASP A 295 -2.98 -5.54 -7.27
CA ASP A 295 -3.36 -6.77 -7.98
C ASP A 295 -4.53 -6.53 -8.95
N ASN A 296 -5.52 -5.74 -8.55
CA ASN A 296 -6.66 -5.39 -9.41
C ASN A 296 -6.24 -4.56 -10.63
N ALA A 297 -5.23 -3.69 -10.48
CA ALA A 297 -4.70 -2.90 -11.59
C ALA A 297 -3.92 -3.79 -12.57
N ILE A 298 -3.07 -4.68 -12.06
CA ILE A 298 -2.34 -5.66 -12.87
C ILE A 298 -3.34 -6.58 -13.60
N PHE A 299 -4.33 -7.13 -12.89
CA PHE A 299 -5.35 -7.98 -13.49
C PHE A 299 -6.15 -7.25 -14.57
N ARG A 300 -6.44 -5.95 -14.40
CA ARG A 300 -7.04 -5.11 -15.44
C ARG A 300 -6.14 -5.00 -16.67
N CYS A 301 -4.84 -4.76 -16.51
CA CYS A 301 -3.91 -4.77 -17.66
C CYS A 301 -4.00 -6.10 -18.44
N LEU A 302 -4.00 -7.23 -17.72
CA LEU A 302 -4.13 -8.55 -18.34
C LEU A 302 -5.48 -8.74 -19.06
N MET A 303 -6.59 -8.25 -18.49
CA MET A 303 -7.89 -8.29 -19.16
C MET A 303 -7.88 -7.45 -20.44
N THR A 304 -7.33 -6.24 -20.39
CA THR A 304 -7.24 -5.34 -21.55
C THR A 304 -6.42 -5.98 -22.67
N ALA A 305 -5.23 -6.50 -22.35
CA ALA A 305 -4.37 -7.17 -23.32
C ALA A 305 -5.05 -8.41 -23.96
N ARG A 306 -5.71 -9.24 -23.15
CA ARG A 306 -6.45 -10.42 -23.65
C ARG A 306 -7.60 -10.04 -24.58
N LEU A 307 -8.35 -8.98 -24.27
CA LEU A 307 -9.45 -8.50 -25.10
C LEU A 307 -8.93 -7.86 -26.39
N ARG A 308 -7.85 -7.09 -26.30
CA ARG A 308 -7.15 -6.50 -27.45
C ARG A 308 -6.72 -7.58 -28.44
N ALA A 309 -6.15 -8.69 -27.95
CA ALA A 309 -5.78 -9.84 -28.76
C ALA A 309 -6.96 -10.49 -29.50
N GLN A 310 -8.20 -10.18 -29.11
CA GLN A 310 -9.44 -10.66 -29.72
C GLN A 310 -10.18 -9.56 -30.49
N GLY A 311 -9.55 -8.40 -30.70
CA GLY A 311 -10.18 -7.25 -31.37
C GLY A 311 -11.32 -6.60 -30.57
N ARG A 312 -11.36 -6.78 -29.25
CA ARG A 312 -12.38 -6.19 -28.36
C ARG A 312 -11.77 -5.20 -27.39
N ARG A 313 -12.55 -4.22 -26.93
CA ARG A 313 -12.14 -3.33 -25.85
C ARG A 313 -12.78 -3.73 -24.53
N LEU A 314 -12.10 -3.45 -23.43
CA LEU A 314 -12.62 -3.72 -22.09
C LEU A 314 -13.87 -2.88 -21.78
N GLU A 315 -13.93 -1.66 -22.33
CA GLU A 315 -15.05 -0.74 -22.14
C GLU A 315 -16.35 -1.22 -22.79
N ASP A 316 -16.28 -2.13 -23.76
CA ASP A 316 -17.44 -2.62 -24.51
C ASP A 316 -18.19 -3.74 -23.75
N LEU A 317 -17.62 -4.26 -22.66
CA LEU A 317 -18.20 -5.38 -21.91
C LEU A 317 -19.09 -4.89 -20.77
N THR A 318 -20.26 -5.52 -20.64
CA THR A 318 -21.13 -5.35 -19.48
C THR A 318 -20.51 -5.95 -18.21
N LEU A 319 -20.95 -5.51 -17.03
CA LEU A 319 -20.52 -6.09 -15.75
C LEU A 319 -20.82 -7.59 -15.66
N THR A 320 -21.90 -8.06 -16.29
CA THR A 320 -22.28 -9.47 -16.37
C THR A 320 -21.29 -10.26 -17.23
N GLU A 321 -20.93 -9.73 -18.39
CA GLU A 321 -19.91 -10.36 -19.24
C GLU A 321 -18.54 -10.42 -18.55
N LEU A 322 -18.13 -9.34 -17.88
CA LEU A 322 -16.88 -9.33 -17.11
C LEU A 322 -16.88 -10.38 -16.00
N LYS A 323 -17.97 -10.48 -15.24
CA LYS A 323 -18.13 -11.51 -14.20
C LYS A 323 -18.07 -12.91 -14.78
N ASN A 324 -18.77 -13.18 -15.88
CA ASN A 324 -18.84 -14.50 -16.47
C ASN A 324 -17.53 -14.91 -17.13
N ARG A 325 -16.81 -13.94 -17.72
CA ARG A 325 -15.59 -14.19 -18.48
C ARG A 325 -14.32 -14.29 -17.64
N PHE A 326 -14.26 -13.51 -16.57
CA PHE A 326 -13.06 -13.38 -15.73
C PHE A 326 -13.31 -13.78 -14.28
N TYR A 327 -14.52 -14.24 -13.93
CA TYR A 327 -14.89 -14.68 -12.58
C TYR A 327 -14.64 -13.65 -11.47
N ILE A 328 -14.60 -12.36 -11.81
CA ILE A 328 -14.40 -11.26 -10.85
C ILE A 328 -15.71 -10.60 -10.42
N HIS A 329 -15.81 -10.22 -9.16
CA HIS A 329 -16.96 -9.49 -8.66
C HIS A 329 -16.97 -8.04 -9.20
N PRO A 330 -18.14 -7.46 -9.58
CA PRO A 330 -18.23 -6.09 -10.09
C PRO A 330 -17.61 -5.00 -9.19
N ALA A 331 -17.62 -5.21 -7.87
CA ALA A 331 -16.97 -4.31 -6.91
C ALA A 331 -15.43 -4.32 -7.01
N THR A 332 -14.83 -5.46 -7.36
CA THR A 332 -13.39 -5.61 -7.62
C THR A 332 -13.00 -4.84 -8.88
N TYR A 333 -13.84 -4.91 -9.93
CA TYR A 333 -13.68 -4.14 -11.16
C TYR A 333 -13.78 -2.63 -10.92
N LYS A 334 -14.79 -2.16 -10.18
CA LYS A 334 -14.95 -0.73 -9.84
C LYS A 334 -13.74 -0.17 -9.09
N ARG A 335 -13.13 -0.95 -8.19
CA ARG A 335 -11.89 -0.54 -7.50
C ARG A 335 -10.68 -0.44 -8.42
N ALA A 336 -10.60 -1.27 -9.46
CA ALA A 336 -9.54 -1.17 -10.47
C ALA A 336 -9.62 0.13 -11.29
N LEU A 337 -10.83 0.65 -11.51
CA LEU A 337 -11.07 1.92 -12.22
C LEU A 337 -10.65 3.16 -11.42
N GLU A 338 -10.68 3.10 -10.09
CA GLU A 338 -10.39 4.25 -9.20
C GLU A 338 -8.89 4.52 -8.99
N LEU A 339 -7.98 3.67 -9.50
CA LEU A 339 -6.56 3.66 -9.12
C LEU A 339 -5.57 4.03 -10.25
N LEU A 340 -6.02 4.50 -11.41
CA LEU A 340 -5.12 4.93 -12.47
C LEU A 340 -4.90 6.46 -12.45
N PRO A 341 -3.63 6.94 -12.56
CA PRO A 341 -3.39 8.30 -13.04
C PRO A 341 -3.94 8.38 -14.47
N ALA A 342 -4.59 9.50 -14.79
CA ALA A 342 -5.16 9.74 -16.12
C ALA A 342 -4.12 9.43 -17.20
N THR A 343 -4.38 8.38 -17.98
CA THR A 343 -3.64 8.16 -19.22
C THR A 343 -3.88 9.39 -20.09
N SER A 344 -2.80 10.12 -20.36
CA SER A 344 -2.76 11.24 -21.29
C SER A 344 -3.35 10.81 -22.64
N GLY A 345 -4.38 11.52 -23.08
CA GLY A 345 -4.80 11.58 -24.47
C GLY A 345 -6.05 10.77 -24.84
N HIS A 346 -7.24 11.34 -24.61
CA HIS A 346 -8.08 11.89 -25.68
C HIS A 346 -9.40 12.46 -25.11
N PRO A 347 -9.93 13.54 -25.72
CA PRO A 347 -11.11 14.24 -25.22
C PRO A 347 -12.36 13.42 -25.48
N ALA A 348 -13.25 13.41 -24.48
CA ALA A 348 -14.59 12.88 -24.62
C ALA A 348 -15.34 13.60 -25.76
N ARG A 349 -15.98 12.82 -26.62
CA ARG A 349 -17.19 13.23 -27.33
C ARG A 349 -18.34 12.39 -26.83
#